data_AF-A0A6H2F2P5-F1
#
_entry.id   AF-A0A6H2F2P5-F1
#
_cell.length_a   1.000
_cell.length_b   1.000
_cell.length_c   1.000
_cell.angle_alpha   90.00
_cell.angle_beta   90.00
_cell.angle_gamma   90.00
#
_symmetry.space_group_name_H-M   'P 1'
#
loop_
_entity.id
_entity.type
_entity.pdbx_description
1 polymer ?
#
loop_
_entity_poly.entity_id
_entity_poly.type
_entity_poly.pdbx_seq_one_letter_code
_entity_poly.pdbx_strand_id
1 'polypeptide(L)'
;MNNNNIINNYGIKKFYSNPTYILNIKGFHCPETLIMIKKKTRNMIKNQTLLIITDNNLVYLDIKQFCLFMKYKIIKKKINSIPYLFVIKNFNK
;
A
#
# COMPACT_ATOMS: atom_id res chain seq x y z
N MET A 1 -1.08 -14.72 -10.09
CA MET A 1 -1.21 -13.57 -11.04
C MET A 1 0.09 -12.79 -11.03
N ASN A 2 0.78 -12.69 -12.17
CA ASN A 2 2.08 -12.01 -12.27
C ASN A 2 1.97 -10.51 -11.90
N ASN A 3 2.85 -10.05 -11.02
CA ASN A 3 2.94 -8.65 -10.58
C ASN A 3 3.03 -7.65 -11.75
N ASN A 4 3.61 -8.07 -12.88
CA ASN A 4 3.80 -7.24 -14.07
C ASN A 4 2.48 -6.85 -14.76
N ASN A 5 1.44 -7.70 -14.70
CA ASN A 5 0.15 -7.40 -15.34
C ASN A 5 -0.68 -6.38 -14.53
N ILE A 6 -0.49 -6.31 -13.21
CA ILE A 6 -1.19 -5.36 -12.34
C ILE A 6 -0.63 -3.94 -12.55
N ILE A 7 0.68 -3.81 -12.75
CA ILE A 7 1.37 -2.52 -12.87
C ILE A 7 0.92 -1.75 -14.13
N ASN A 8 0.70 -2.46 -15.24
CA ASN A 8 0.36 -1.85 -16.52
C ASN A 8 -1.12 -1.42 -16.60
N ASN A 9 -2.05 -2.16 -16.00
CA ASN A 9 -3.49 -1.91 -16.14
C ASN A 9 -4.02 -0.72 -15.31
N TYR A 10 -3.30 -0.25 -14.30
CA TYR A 10 -3.77 0.83 -13.42
C TYR A 10 -2.93 2.12 -13.52
N GLY A 11 -2.06 2.24 -14.52
CA GLY A 11 -1.14 3.38 -14.65
C GLY A 11 -0.19 3.53 -13.45
N ILE A 12 0.05 2.43 -12.72
CA ILE A 12 0.84 2.43 -11.49
C ILE A 12 2.26 2.91 -11.76
N LYS A 13 2.84 2.55 -12.91
CA LYS A 13 4.18 2.99 -13.32
C LYS A 13 4.30 4.53 -13.44
N LYS A 14 3.22 5.22 -13.83
CA LYS A 14 3.14 6.70 -13.86
C LYS A 14 2.95 7.29 -12.46
N PHE A 15 2.25 6.57 -11.58
CA PHE A 15 2.01 7.02 -10.21
C PHE A 15 3.24 6.83 -9.30
N TYR A 16 3.89 5.68 -9.31
CA TYR A 16 5.07 5.39 -8.51
C TYR A 16 5.92 4.31 -9.18
N SER A 17 7.12 4.69 -9.61
CA SER A 17 7.88 3.93 -10.60
C SER A 17 8.52 2.66 -10.04
N ASN A 18 9.07 2.73 -8.82
CA ASN A 18 9.86 1.64 -8.23
C ASN A 18 9.45 1.34 -6.77
N PRO A 19 8.27 0.75 -6.52
CA PRO A 19 7.95 0.18 -5.22
C PRO A 19 8.80 -1.06 -4.94
N THR A 20 9.29 -1.21 -3.72
CA THR A 20 9.97 -2.45 -3.29
C THR A 20 8.98 -3.61 -3.24
N TYR A 21 7.77 -3.34 -2.74
CA TYR A 21 6.70 -4.30 -2.64
C TYR A 21 5.40 -3.71 -3.18
N ILE A 22 4.57 -4.58 -3.74
CA ILE A 22 3.21 -4.26 -4.17
C ILE A 22 2.27 -5.20 -3.42
N LEU A 23 1.16 -4.64 -2.94
CA LEU A 23 0.10 -5.37 -2.28
C LEU A 23 -1.25 -4.94 -2.85
N ASN A 24 -1.97 -5.90 -3.40
CA ASN A 24 -3.34 -5.72 -3.86
C ASN A 24 -4.29 -6.26 -2.79
N ILE A 25 -5.15 -5.38 -2.26
CA ILE A 25 -6.14 -5.68 -1.22
C ILE A 25 -7.55 -5.27 -1.68
N LYS A 26 -7.80 -5.23 -2.98
CA LYS A 26 -9.16 -5.02 -3.52
C LYS A 26 -10.10 -6.09 -2.98
N GLY A 27 -11.29 -5.67 -2.56
CA GLY A 27 -12.29 -6.56 -1.96
C GLY A 27 -11.97 -7.06 -0.55
N PHE A 28 -10.87 -6.60 0.08
CA PHE A 28 -10.63 -6.85 1.50
C PHE A 28 -11.24 -5.74 2.35
N HIS A 29 -11.80 -6.13 3.49
CA HIS A 29 -12.38 -5.23 4.49
C HIS A 29 -11.56 -5.31 5.80
N CYS A 30 -12.04 -4.68 6.87
CA CYS A 30 -11.46 -4.84 8.19
C CYS A 30 -12.06 -6.10 8.82
N PRO A 31 -11.25 -7.02 9.41
CA PRO A 31 -9.83 -6.88 9.74
C PRO A 31 -8.82 -7.39 8.69
N GLU A 32 -9.26 -7.97 7.57
CA GLU A 32 -8.41 -8.65 6.58
C GLU A 32 -7.34 -7.72 6.00
N THR A 33 -7.72 -6.47 5.72
CA THR A 33 -6.82 -5.42 5.20
C THR A 33 -5.61 -5.20 6.10
N LEU A 34 -5.84 -5.06 7.41
CA LEU A 34 -4.78 -4.83 8.39
C LEU A 34 -3.90 -6.06 8.54
N ILE A 35 -4.48 -7.26 8.51
CA ILE A 35 -3.72 -8.52 8.57
C ILE A 35 -2.79 -8.61 7.37
N MET A 36 -3.29 -8.30 6.16
CA MET A 36 -2.50 -8.39 4.94
C MET A 36 -1.38 -7.36 4.89
N ILE A 37 -1.65 -6.12 5.28
CA ILE A 37 -0.63 -5.06 5.39
C ILE A 37 0.44 -5.50 6.41
N LYS A 38 0.05 -5.91 7.62
CA LYS A 38 0.98 -6.40 8.66
C LYS A 38 1.86 -7.54 8.18
N LYS A 39 1.27 -8.54 7.51
CA LYS A 39 2.01 -9.68 6.95
C LYS A 39 3.06 -9.20 5.95
N LYS A 40 2.70 -8.24 5.08
CA LYS A 40 3.63 -7.74 4.06
C LYS A 40 4.74 -6.87 4.64
N THR A 41 4.44 -6.08 5.67
CA THR A 41 5.41 -5.18 6.30
C THR A 41 6.34 -5.85 7.30
N ARG A 42 6.05 -7.09 7.74
CA ARG A 42 6.79 -7.79 8.80
C ARG A 42 8.31 -7.81 8.59
N ASN A 43 8.74 -7.98 7.34
CA ASN A 43 10.15 -8.09 6.97
C ASN A 43 10.67 -6.85 6.20
N MET A 44 9.92 -5.74 6.21
CA MET A 44 10.36 -4.53 5.52
C MET A 44 11.49 -3.87 6.30
N ILE A 45 12.65 -3.70 5.65
CA ILE A 45 13.79 -2.97 6.21
C ILE A 45 13.67 -1.46 5.94
N LYS A 46 14.53 -0.67 6.57
CA LYS A 46 14.61 0.78 6.39
C LYS A 46 14.64 1.17 4.91
N ASN A 47 13.94 2.23 4.57
CA ASN A 47 13.81 2.80 3.23
C ASN A 47 13.02 1.98 2.20
N GLN A 48 12.60 0.75 2.51
CA GLN A 48 11.73 0.01 1.61
C GLN A 48 10.33 0.61 1.55
N THR A 49 9.70 0.44 0.39
CA THR A 49 8.40 1.02 0.08
C THR A 49 7.38 -0.06 -0.27
N LEU A 50 6.15 0.12 0.19
CA LEU A 50 5.03 -0.75 -0.12
C LEU A 50 3.96 0.08 -0.83
N LEU A 51 3.63 -0.32 -2.06
CA LEU A 51 2.48 0.19 -2.80
C LEU A 51 1.26 -0.68 -2.47
N ILE A 52 0.21 -0.04 -1.97
CA ILE A 52 -1.08 -0.66 -1.63
C ILE A 52 -2.12 -0.23 -2.67
N ILE A 53 -2.85 -1.19 -3.21
CA ILE A 53 -3.92 -1.00 -4.19
C ILE A 53 -5.24 -1.44 -3.54
N THR A 54 -6.23 -0.55 -3.48
CA THR A 54 -7.55 -0.83 -2.90
C THR A 54 -8.65 -0.13 -3.69
N ASP A 55 -9.88 -0.61 -3.54
CA ASP A 55 -11.13 -0.05 -4.09
C ASP A 55 -12.00 0.59 -3.00
N ASN A 56 -11.64 0.45 -1.72
CA ASN A 56 -12.38 0.96 -0.59
C ASN A 56 -11.69 2.22 0.00
N ASN A 57 -12.46 3.31 0.17
CA ASN A 57 -11.94 4.57 0.72
C ASN A 57 -11.73 4.51 2.25
N LEU A 58 -12.44 3.63 2.96
CA LEU A 58 -12.32 3.45 4.42
C LEU A 58 -10.92 2.96 4.81
N VAL A 59 -10.27 2.21 3.92
CA VAL A 59 -8.89 1.71 4.06
C VAL A 59 -7.89 2.85 4.25
N TYR A 60 -8.18 4.08 3.82
CA TYR A 60 -7.32 5.23 4.10
C TYR A 60 -7.13 5.46 5.61
N LEU A 61 -8.21 5.35 6.39
CA LEU A 61 -8.17 5.53 7.84
C LEU A 61 -7.36 4.41 8.51
N ASP A 62 -7.55 3.18 8.06
CA ASP A 62 -6.79 2.01 8.54
C ASP A 62 -5.30 2.13 8.24
N ILE A 63 -4.94 2.53 7.01
CA ILE A 63 -3.54 2.75 6.62
C ILE A 63 -2.94 3.91 7.43
N LYS A 64 -3.70 4.99 7.68
CA LYS A 64 -3.24 6.13 8.48
C LYS A 64 -2.95 5.68 9.92
N GLN A 65 -3.87 4.97 10.56
CA GLN A 65 -3.67 4.42 11.91
C GLN A 65 -2.49 3.45 11.93
N PHE A 66 -2.43 2.51 10.98
CA PHE A 66 -1.32 1.56 10.85
C PHE A 66 0.03 2.28 10.75
N CYS A 67 0.13 3.32 9.91
CA CYS A 67 1.36 4.09 9.76
C CYS A 67 1.77 4.79 11.06
N LEU A 68 0.81 5.37 11.79
CA LEU A 68 1.06 5.99 13.08
C LEU A 68 1.58 4.97 14.10
N PHE A 69 0.91 3.82 14.25
CA PHE A 69 1.30 2.78 15.20
C PHE A 69 2.65 2.15 14.87
N MET A 70 2.91 1.85 13.59
CA MET A 70 4.13 1.19 13.15
C MET A 70 5.28 2.16 12.86
N LYS A 71 5.06 3.48 13.03
CA LYS A 71 6.01 4.56 12.68
C LYS A 71 6.43 4.57 11.20
N TYR A 72 5.53 4.12 10.32
CA TYR A 72 5.70 4.23 8.87
C TYR A 72 5.16 5.58 8.41
N LYS A 73 5.53 6.02 7.21
CA LYS A 73 4.95 7.25 6.63
C LYS A 73 4.34 6.97 5.27
N ILE A 74 3.19 7.57 5.01
CA ILE A 74 2.60 7.65 3.67
C ILE A 74 3.39 8.72 2.90
N ILE A 75 4.09 8.32 1.85
CA ILE A 75 4.88 9.24 1.00
C ILE A 75 4.14 9.66 -0.27
N LYS A 76 3.12 8.88 -0.68
CA LYS A 76 2.27 9.21 -1.82
C LYS A 76 0.89 8.59 -1.66
N LYS A 77 -0.15 9.28 -2.10
CA LYS A 77 -1.52 8.75 -2.14
C LYS A 77 -2.27 9.22 -3.39
N LYS A 78 -3.19 8.39 -3.89
CA LYS A 78 -4.19 8.72 -4.89
C LYS A 78 -5.55 8.30 -4.34
N ILE A 79 -6.40 9.28 -4.04
CA ILE A 79 -7.73 9.07 -3.43
C ILE A 79 -8.88 9.63 -4.26
N ASN A 80 -8.58 10.22 -5.43
CA ASN A 80 -9.58 10.88 -6.27
C ASN A 80 -10.36 9.92 -7.17
N SER A 81 -9.79 8.74 -7.46
CA SER A 81 -10.43 7.73 -8.30
C SER A 81 -9.93 6.32 -7.97
N ILE A 82 -10.80 5.34 -8.15
CA ILE A 82 -10.50 3.92 -7.99
C ILE A 82 -9.58 3.46 -9.14
N PRO A 83 -8.60 2.58 -8.88
CA PRO A 83 -8.20 2.13 -7.55
C PRO A 83 -7.48 3.24 -6.77
N TYR A 84 -7.76 3.29 -5.47
CA TYR A 84 -7.00 4.08 -4.54
C TYR A 84 -5.61 3.47 -4.35
N LEU A 85 -4.59 4.32 -4.40
CA LEU A 85 -3.20 3.91 -4.32
C LEU A 85 -2.54 4.59 -3.12
N PHE A 86 -1.81 3.84 -2.32
CA PHE A 86 -1.05 4.36 -1.20
C PHE A 86 0.38 3.83 -1.26
N VAL A 87 1.36 4.71 -1.09
CA VAL A 87 2.76 4.31 -0.95
C VAL A 87 3.18 4.62 0.46
N ILE A 88 3.49 3.57 1.22
CA ILE A 88 4.05 3.68 2.56
C ILE A 88 5.54 3.35 2.51
N LYS A 89 6.33 4.02 3.36
CA LYS A 89 7.77 3.78 3.49
C LYS A 89 8.13 3.50 4.93
N ASN A 90 8.95 2.47 5.13
CA ASN A 90 9.52 2.18 6.44
C ASN A 90 10.69 3.15 6.72
N PHE A 91 10.61 3.89 7.82
CA PHE A 91 11.68 4.78 8.30
C PHE A 91 12.39 4.26 9.55
N ASN A 92 11.93 3.14 10.10
CA ASN A 92 12.51 2.53 11.30
C ASN A 92 13.89 1.94 10.98
N LYS A 93 14.81 2.08 11.93
CA LYS A 93 16.19 1.57 11.85
C LYS A 93 16.22 0.06 12.07
#